data_AF-A0A2V7X2G9-F1
#
_entry.id   AF-A0A2V7X2G9-F1
#
_cell.length_a   1.000
_cell.length_b   1.000
_cell.length_c   1.000
_cell.angle_alpha   90.00
_cell.angle_beta   90.00
_cell.angle_gamma   90.00
#
_symmetry.space_group_name_H-M   'P 1'
#
loop_
_entity.id
_entity.type
_entity.pdbx_description
1 polymer ?
#
loop_
_entity_poly.entity_id
_entity_poly.type
_entity_poly.pdbx_seq_one_letter_code
_entity_poly.pdbx_strand_id
1 'polypeptide(L)'
;MHIIADPRDENVLYIMDVDAYKSTDGGHLFNKVHVPHGDNHGLWIDPQNTKRMIASNDGGVTITAAKTGRRKIISPRRSSIT
;
A
#
# COMPACT_ATOMS: atom_id res chain seq x y z
N MET A 1 3.22 -11.01 6.23
CA MET A 1 3.45 -10.98 4.77
C MET A 1 2.18 -11.32 4.01
N HIS A 2 1.70 -10.41 3.16
CA HIS A 2 0.61 -10.62 2.20
C HIS A 2 1.08 -10.37 0.76
N ILE A 3 0.61 -11.17 -0.19
CA ILE A 3 0.84 -10.98 -1.63
C ILE A 3 -0.49 -10.65 -2.29
N ILE A 4 -0.56 -9.54 -3.02
CA ILE A 4 -1.79 -8.99 -3.59
C ILE A 4 -1.56 -8.68 -5.07
N ALA A 5 -2.41 -9.23 -5.93
CA ALA A 5 -2.38 -8.96 -7.36
C ALA A 5 -3.15 -7.68 -7.70
N ASP A 6 -2.69 -6.94 -8.71
CA ASP A 6 -3.45 -5.87 -9.30
C ASP A 6 -4.68 -6.46 -10.03
N PRO A 7 -5.90 -5.95 -9.79
CA PRO A 7 -7.13 -6.50 -10.39
C PRO A 7 -7.27 -6.25 -11.90
N ARG A 8 -6.37 -5.51 -12.54
CA ARG A 8 -6.40 -5.18 -13.97
C ARG A 8 -5.13 -5.53 -14.74
N ASP A 9 -4.07 -5.94 -14.05
CA ASP A 9 -2.80 -6.32 -14.68
C ASP A 9 -2.19 -7.51 -13.93
N GLU A 10 -2.26 -8.69 -14.53
CA GLU A 10 -1.76 -9.94 -13.96
C GLU A 10 -0.24 -9.93 -13.70
N ASN A 11 0.50 -9.03 -14.36
CA ASN A 11 1.94 -8.91 -14.15
C ASN A 11 2.29 -8.07 -12.92
N VAL A 12 1.33 -7.37 -12.34
CA VAL A 12 1.57 -6.46 -11.23
C VAL A 12 1.19 -7.11 -9.90
N LEU A 13 2.19 -7.33 -9.06
CA LEU A 13 2.03 -7.90 -7.72
C LEU A 13 2.62 -6.98 -6.66
N TYR A 14 2.00 -6.96 -5.49
CA TYR A 14 2.46 -6.23 -4.31
C TYR A 14 2.73 -7.20 -3.16
N ILE A 15 3.83 -6.98 -2.45
CA ILE A 15 4.12 -7.66 -1.19
C ILE A 15 4.03 -6.62 -0.08
N MET A 16 3.21 -6.92 0.93
CA MET A 16 3.09 -6.15 2.16
C MET A 16 3.76 -6.95 3.29
N ASP A 17 4.87 -6.42 3.78
CA ASP A 17 5.67 -6.95 4.88
C ASP A 17 6.27 -5.78 5.70
N VAL A 18 7.28 -6.04 6.54
CA VAL A 18 8.09 -4.98 7.19
C VAL A 18 8.46 -3.86 6.21
N ASP A 19 8.84 -4.26 4.99
CA ASP A 19 8.93 -3.39 3.84
C ASP A 19 7.85 -3.75 2.78
N ALA A 20 7.50 -2.78 1.95
CA ALA A 20 6.61 -3.01 0.81
C ALA A 20 7.41 -3.22 -0.48
N TYR A 21 6.98 -4.15 -1.32
CA TYR A 21 7.60 -4.45 -2.60
C TYR A 21 6.58 -4.52 -3.73
N LYS A 22 7.04 -4.31 -4.96
CA LYS A 22 6.24 -4.41 -6.17
C LYS A 22 6.99 -5.18 -7.26
N SER A 23 6.28 -6.09 -7.93
CA SER A 23 6.65 -6.67 -9.21
C SER A 23 5.78 -6.08 -10.33
N THR A 24 6.33 -6.03 -11.53
CA THR A 24 5.62 -5.67 -12.78
C THR A 24 5.91 -6.67 -13.89
N ASP A 25 6.37 -7.87 -13.52
CA ASP A 25 6.86 -8.93 -14.41
C ASP A 25 6.33 -10.31 -13.97
N GLY A 26 5.11 -10.36 -13.43
CA GLY A 26 4.46 -11.61 -13.06
C GLY A 26 5.06 -12.27 -11.81
N GLY A 27 5.77 -11.51 -10.98
CA GLY A 27 6.39 -12.00 -9.75
C GLY A 27 7.81 -12.54 -9.92
N HIS A 28 8.48 -12.24 -11.04
CA HIS A 28 9.87 -12.67 -11.25
C HIS A 28 10.86 -11.81 -10.45
N LEU A 29 10.65 -10.48 -10.42
CA LEU A 29 11.47 -9.54 -9.66
C LEU A 29 10.60 -8.62 -8.80
N PHE A 30 11.04 -8.42 -7.56
CA PHE A 30 10.39 -7.52 -6.61
C PHE A 30 11.33 -6.37 -6.24
N ASN A 31 10.86 -5.16 -6.47
CA ASN A 31 11.57 -3.94 -6.11
C ASN A 31 10.90 -3.29 -4.91
N LYS A 32 11.71 -2.87 -3.93
CA LYS A 32 11.21 -2.15 -2.75
C LYS A 32 10.52 -0.86 -3.18
N VAL A 33 9.32 -0.60 -2.67
CA VAL A 33 8.57 0.62 -2.93
C VAL A 33 8.55 1.51 -1.70
N HIS A 34 8.72 2.81 -1.92
CA HIS A 34 8.60 3.77 -0.83
C HIS A 34 7.15 3.85 -0.35
N VAL A 35 6.97 3.61 0.94
CA VAL A 35 5.72 3.73 1.67
C VAL A 35 5.91 4.66 2.87
N PRO A 36 4.86 5.33 3.35
CA PRO A 36 5.02 6.33 4.41
C PRO A 36 5.35 5.77 5.80
N HIS A 37 5.24 4.45 6.02
CA HIS A 37 5.52 3.77 7.27
C HIS A 37 6.10 2.36 7.00
N GLY A 38 6.87 1.81 7.94
CA GLY A 38 7.29 0.40 7.93
C GLY A 38 6.17 -0.54 8.39
N ASP A 39 6.38 -1.84 8.31
CA ASP A 39 5.45 -2.89 8.74
C ASP A 39 4.02 -2.75 8.20
N ASN A 40 3.83 -3.26 6.98
CA ASN A 40 2.61 -3.12 6.20
C ASN A 40 1.82 -4.44 6.22
N HIS A 41 0.56 -4.33 6.59
CA HIS A 41 -0.30 -5.48 6.89
C HIS A 41 -1.35 -5.75 5.82
N GLY A 42 -1.57 -4.83 4.89
CA GLY A 42 -2.60 -5.02 3.86
C GLY A 42 -2.61 -3.92 2.81
N LEU A 43 -3.15 -4.29 1.64
CA LEU A 43 -3.38 -3.39 0.53
C LEU A 43 -4.71 -3.77 -0.12
N TRP A 44 -5.58 -2.78 -0.28
CA TRP A 44 -6.77 -2.86 -1.12
C TRP A 44 -6.57 -1.98 -2.34
N ILE A 45 -6.94 -2.51 -3.51
CA ILE A 45 -6.83 -1.85 -4.81
C ILE A 45 -8.22 -1.76 -5.41
N ASP A 46 -8.63 -0.56 -5.83
CA ASP A 46 -9.91 -0.34 -6.49
C ASP A 46 -9.91 -1.04 -7.87
N PRO A 47 -10.77 -2.04 -8.11
CA PRO A 47 -10.83 -2.77 -9.39
C PRO A 47 -11.33 -1.90 -10.56
N GLN A 48 -11.95 -0.74 -10.27
CA GLN A 48 -12.37 0.22 -11.28
C GLN A 48 -11.29 1.26 -11.59
N ASN A 49 -10.31 1.44 -10.70
CA ASN A 49 -9.22 2.38 -10.86
C ASN A 49 -8.03 2.03 -9.95
N THR A 50 -7.06 1.30 -10.47
CA THR A 50 -5.92 0.77 -9.69
C THR A 50 -4.99 1.85 -9.15
N LYS A 51 -5.16 3.11 -9.56
CA LYS A 51 -4.50 4.27 -8.93
C LYS A 51 -5.14 4.67 -7.59
N ARG A 52 -6.23 4.05 -7.18
CA ARG A 52 -6.87 4.26 -5.87
C ARG A 52 -6.59 3.04 -5.01
N MET A 53 -5.85 3.28 -3.93
CA MET A 53 -5.41 2.23 -3.02
C MET A 53 -5.56 2.67 -1.57
N ILE A 54 -5.80 1.69 -0.69
CA ILE A 54 -5.80 1.81 0.76
C ILE A 54 -4.79 0.81 1.31
N ALA A 55 -3.82 1.25 2.10
CA ALA A 55 -2.83 0.39 2.73
C ALA A 55 -2.90 0.50 4.26
N SER A 56 -2.85 -0.63 4.97
CA SER A 56 -2.74 -0.67 6.44
C SER A 56 -1.31 -0.98 6.87
N ASN A 57 -0.87 -0.33 7.94
CA ASN A 57 0.43 -0.53 8.57
C ASN A 57 0.34 -0.20 10.07
N ASP A 58 1.43 -0.42 10.82
CA ASP A 58 1.50 -0.13 12.26
C ASP A 58 1.21 1.34 12.64
N GLY A 59 1.45 2.27 11.72
CA GLY A 59 1.16 3.69 11.88
C GLY A 59 -0.30 4.08 11.56
N GLY A 60 -1.12 3.15 11.08
CA GLY A 60 -2.51 3.37 10.70
C GLY A 60 -2.78 3.09 9.21
N VAL A 61 -3.67 3.88 8.61
CA VAL A 61 -4.12 3.67 7.22
C VAL A 61 -3.58 4.77 6.31
N THR A 62 -2.99 4.39 5.18
CA THR A 62 -2.57 5.30 4.11
C THR A 62 -3.51 5.18 2.94
N ILE A 63 -3.98 6.31 2.41
CA ILE A 63 -4.82 6.34 1.20
C ILE A 63 -4.15 7.11 0.07
N THR A 64 -4.44 6.73 -1.15
CA THR A 64 -4.03 7.52 -2.32
C THR A 64 -4.89 8.79 -2.38
N ALA A 65 -4.28 9.98 -2.33
CA ALA A 65 -5.06 11.22 -2.36
C ALA A 65 -5.60 11.51 -3.76
N ALA A 66 -6.86 11.93 -3.83
CA ALA A 66 -7.46 12.39 -5.07
C ALA A 66 -6.77 13.68 -5.55
N LYS A 67 -6.13 13.61 -6.73
CA LYS A 67 -5.83 14.74 -7.64
C LYS A 67 -4.78 15.80 -7.24
N THR A 68 -3.79 15.53 -6.39
CA THR A 68 -2.58 16.40 -6.27
C THR A 68 -1.31 15.63 -5.85
N GLY A 69 -1.02 14.47 -6.44
CA GLY A 69 0.33 13.85 -6.39
C GLY A 69 0.95 13.51 -5.02
N ARG A 70 0.23 13.67 -3.90
CA ARG A 70 0.75 13.41 -2.54
C ARG A 70 -0.13 12.39 -1.83
N ARG A 71 0.46 11.29 -1.33
CA ARG A 71 -0.21 10.29 -0.49
C ARG A 71 -0.52 10.90 0.89
N LYS A 72 -1.72 10.66 1.44
CA LYS A 72 -2.12 11.17 2.76
C LYS A 72 -2.21 10.01 3.75
N ILE A 73 -1.51 10.13 4.88
CA ILE A 73 -1.65 9.22 6.02
C ILE A 73 -2.88 9.66 6.81
N ILE A 74 -3.79 8.72 7.10
CA ILE A 74 -4.88 8.88 8.05
C ILE A 74 -4.53 7.98 9.24
N SER A 75 -3.88 8.55 10.25
CA SER A 75 -3.67 7.87 11.54
C SER A 75 -4.79 8.28 12.51
N PRO A 76 -5.29 7.36 13.36
CA PRO A 76 -6.04 7.79 14.54
C PRO A 76 -5.11 8.68 15.37
N ARG A 77 -5.57 9.87 15.77
CA ARG A 77 -4.81 10.69 16.73
C ARG A 77 -4.67 9.85 18.01
N ARG A 78 -3.44 9.57 18.46
CA ARG A 78 -3.23 9.13 19.84
C ARG A 78 -3.68 10.28 20.75
N SER A 79 -4.81 10.12 21.43
CA SER A 79 -5.06 10.86 22.65
C SER A 79 -4.17 10.23 23.72
N SER A 80 -3.05 10.88 24.04
CA SER A 80 -2.33 10.59 25.28
C SER A 80 -3.24 11.00 26.44
N ILE A 81 -3.79 10.02 27.14
CA ILE A 81 -4.22 10.21 28.52
C ILE A 81 -2.96 9.98 29.34
N THR A 82 -2.40 11.07 29.87
CA THR A 82 -1.48 11.05 31.01
C THR A 82 -2.27 10.76 32.28
#